data_AF-A0A9P1IBB5-F1
#
_entry.id   AF-A0A9P1IBB5-F1
#
_cell.length_a   1.000
_cell.length_b   1.000
_cell.length_c   1.000
_cell.angle_alpha   90.00
_cell.angle_beta   90.00
_cell.angle_gamma   90.00
#
_symmetry.space_group_name_H-M   'P 1'
#
loop_
_entity.id
_entity.type
_entity.pdbx_description
1 polymer ?
#
loop_
_entity_poly.entity_id
_entity_poly.type
_entity_poly.pdbx_seq_one_letter_code
_entity_poly.pdbx_strand_id
1 'polypeptide(L)'
;MNRVPNLIQTRSVRSLNPTNFRAPWPFVKKGATGQRKIGPYNVEKLQYPGQNREFELLNPKFQKLNPKELHRYTGVQEEGFNDAVTGEFVPVKEMRNQLVVPNLDGFKLKPYVSYRTDVQIEKRRAAYEKKVLEKGSERLADLHTVEDERWPPPKMTPETLFELQYGETIRSAYKEGHYGPVKSKEN
;
A
#
# COMPACT_ATOMS: atom_id res chain seq x y z
N MET A 1 -40.53 61.07 12.82
CA MET A 1 -40.21 59.63 12.72
C MET A 1 -38.71 59.49 12.57
N ASN A 2 -38.03 59.08 13.64
CA ASN A 2 -36.57 59.11 13.75
C ASN A 2 -35.95 57.95 12.94
N ARG A 3 -34.99 58.24 12.06
CA ARG A 3 -34.14 57.22 11.43
C ARG A 3 -33.02 56.86 12.41
N VAL A 4 -32.98 55.62 12.85
CA VAL A 4 -31.88 55.10 13.66
C VAL A 4 -30.67 54.89 12.75
N PRO A 5 -29.48 55.42 13.07
CA PRO A 5 -28.27 55.11 12.31
C PRO A 5 -27.84 53.66 12.62
N ASN A 6 -27.55 52.89 11.58
CA ASN A 6 -26.98 51.55 11.73
C ASN A 6 -25.59 51.65 12.36
N LEU A 7 -25.50 51.38 13.67
CA LEU A 7 -24.25 51.34 14.40
C LEU A 7 -23.51 50.04 14.05
N ILE A 8 -22.46 50.13 13.24
CA ILE A 8 -21.59 49.00 12.93
C ILE A 8 -20.63 48.81 14.11
N GLN A 9 -20.75 47.70 14.85
CA GLN A 9 -19.82 47.37 15.92
C GLN A 9 -18.42 47.09 15.34
N THR A 10 -17.43 47.88 15.75
CA THR A 10 -16.01 47.73 15.35
C THR A 10 -15.19 46.87 16.33
N ARG A 11 -15.79 46.39 17.42
CA ARG A 11 -15.11 45.64 18.48
C ARG A 11 -15.69 44.23 18.63
N SER A 12 -15.44 43.35 17.67
CA SER A 12 -15.41 41.91 17.89
C SER A 12 -14.76 41.17 16.72
N VAL A 13 -13.96 40.16 17.05
CA VAL A 13 -13.37 39.23 16.10
C VAL A 13 -14.51 38.46 15.43
N ARG A 14 -14.69 38.70 14.12
CA ARG A 14 -15.59 37.99 13.21
C ARG A 14 -17.07 38.03 13.64
N SER A 15 -17.69 39.20 13.57
CA SER A 15 -19.13 39.23 13.31
C SER A 15 -19.41 38.49 12.00
N LEU A 16 -20.39 37.59 12.01
CA LEU A 16 -20.89 36.84 10.85
C LEU A 16 -21.59 37.81 9.89
N ASN A 17 -20.85 38.75 9.33
CA ASN A 17 -21.33 39.63 8.29
C ASN A 17 -21.41 38.82 6.99
N PRO A 18 -22.58 38.69 6.35
CA PRO A 18 -22.74 37.94 5.11
C PRO A 18 -21.89 38.47 3.95
N THR A 19 -21.35 39.69 4.02
CA THR A 19 -20.31 40.15 3.09
C THR A 19 -18.98 39.43 3.24
N ASN A 20 -18.64 38.98 4.45
CA ASN A 20 -17.35 38.37 4.76
C ASN A 20 -17.37 36.82 4.71
N PHE A 21 -18.57 36.21 4.76
CA PHE A 21 -18.73 34.75 4.72
C PHE A 21 -19.76 34.34 3.65
N ARG A 22 -19.27 34.07 2.43
CA ARG A 22 -20.08 33.36 1.42
C ARG A 22 -20.08 31.87 1.77
N ALA A 23 -21.27 31.29 1.96
CA ALA A 23 -21.39 29.85 2.18
C ALA A 23 -20.79 29.09 0.97
N PRO A 24 -19.95 28.07 1.19
CA PRO A 24 -19.21 27.39 0.12
C PRO A 24 -20.08 26.56 -0.83
N TRP A 25 -21.38 26.45 -0.57
CA TRP A 25 -22.30 25.62 -1.35
C TRP A 25 -23.64 26.34 -1.55
N PRO A 26 -24.20 26.33 -2.77
CA PRO A 26 -25.51 26.90 -3.00
C PRO A 26 -26.58 25.90 -2.54
N PHE A 27 -27.37 26.27 -1.53
CA PHE A 27 -28.63 25.56 -1.23
C PHE A 27 -29.62 25.84 -2.37
N VAL A 28 -29.57 25.04 -3.43
CA VAL A 28 -30.49 25.13 -4.56
C VAL A 28 -31.63 24.15 -4.37
N LYS A 29 -32.86 24.65 -4.20
CA LYS A 29 -34.05 23.83 -4.44
C LYS A 29 -34.36 23.88 -5.95
N LYS A 30 -34.27 22.73 -6.62
CA LYS A 30 -34.53 22.59 -8.06
C LYS A 30 -35.97 23.04 -8.36
N GLY A 31 -36.15 24.01 -9.27
CA GLY A 31 -37.46 24.42 -9.79
C GLY A 31 -38.03 25.77 -9.32
N ALA A 32 -37.28 26.60 -8.58
CA ALA A 32 -37.75 27.94 -8.19
C ALA A 32 -37.18 29.04 -9.11
N THR A 33 -38.04 29.69 -9.92
CA THR A 33 -37.69 30.87 -10.74
C THR A 33 -38.36 32.12 -10.18
N GLY A 34 -37.58 33.10 -9.72
CA GLY A 34 -38.09 34.41 -9.26
C GLY A 34 -37.03 35.29 -8.58
N GLN A 35 -37.17 36.61 -8.72
CA GLN A 35 -36.29 37.63 -8.14
C GLN A 35 -36.30 37.60 -6.60
N ARG A 36 -35.12 37.66 -5.97
CA ARG A 36 -34.97 37.99 -4.55
C ARG A 36 -34.30 39.35 -4.36
N LYS A 37 -34.56 39.94 -3.20
CA LYS A 37 -34.29 41.33 -2.76
C LYS A 37 -32.83 41.82 -2.73
N ILE A 38 -31.83 41.08 -3.20
CA ILE A 38 -30.43 41.53 -3.16
C ILE A 38 -29.72 41.16 -4.46
N GLY A 39 -29.60 42.16 -5.34
CA GLY A 39 -28.64 42.21 -6.44
C GLY A 39 -29.05 41.53 -7.76
N PRO A 40 -28.54 42.04 -8.90
CA PRO A 40 -28.72 41.40 -10.21
C PRO A 40 -28.12 39.99 -10.20
N TYR A 41 -28.87 39.03 -10.73
CA TYR A 41 -28.44 37.66 -10.91
C TYR A 41 -27.57 37.56 -12.16
N ASN A 42 -26.26 37.45 -11.98
CA ASN A 42 -25.37 37.00 -13.05
C ASN A 42 -25.50 35.47 -13.11
N VAL A 43 -25.95 34.95 -14.26
CA VAL A 43 -25.73 33.54 -14.61
C VAL A 43 -24.24 33.40 -14.89
N GLU A 44 -23.44 33.23 -13.84
CA GLU A 44 -22.09 32.70 -14.04
C GLU A 44 -22.28 31.25 -14.47
N LYS A 45 -22.21 31.00 -15.78
CA LYS A 45 -21.89 29.68 -16.28
C LYS A 45 -20.57 29.33 -15.59
N LEU A 46 -20.59 28.42 -14.61
CA LEU A 46 -19.38 27.77 -14.12
C LEU A 46 -18.81 26.93 -15.28
N GLN A 47 -18.22 27.58 -16.28
CA GLN A 47 -17.20 26.96 -17.09
C GLN A 47 -15.95 26.99 -16.24
N TYR A 48 -15.64 25.85 -15.63
CA TYR A 48 -14.31 25.69 -15.04
C TYR A 48 -13.31 25.81 -16.20
N PRO A 49 -12.24 26.62 -16.05
CA PRO A 49 -11.19 26.66 -17.04
C PRO A 49 -10.71 25.23 -17.35
N GLY A 50 -10.69 24.86 -18.64
CA GLY A 50 -10.31 23.52 -19.09
C GLY A 50 -11.46 22.56 -19.44
N GLN A 51 -12.74 22.91 -19.17
CA GLN A 51 -13.89 22.10 -19.59
C GLN A 51 -14.02 21.99 -21.13
N ASN A 52 -13.71 23.06 -21.87
CA ASN A 52 -13.69 23.04 -23.34
C ASN A 52 -12.28 22.78 -23.92
N ARG A 53 -11.36 22.18 -23.14
CA ARG A 53 -9.95 21.96 -23.53
C ARG A 53 -9.23 23.27 -23.94
N GLU A 54 -9.58 24.37 -23.28
CA GLU A 54 -9.12 25.73 -23.59
C GLU A 54 -7.64 25.98 -23.29
N PHE A 55 -6.98 25.01 -22.64
CA PHE A 55 -5.55 25.05 -22.38
C PHE A 55 -4.82 24.23 -23.46
N GLU A 56 -4.31 24.89 -24.49
CA GLU A 56 -3.36 24.28 -25.44
C GLU A 56 -2.13 23.70 -24.72
N LEU A 57 -1.77 24.30 -23.58
CA LEU A 57 -0.67 23.88 -22.69
C LEU A 57 -0.96 22.62 -21.87
N LEU A 58 -2.15 22.01 -21.98
CA LEU A 58 -2.42 20.73 -21.34
C LEU A 58 -1.50 19.67 -21.98
N ASN A 59 -0.59 19.12 -21.18
CA ASN A 59 0.46 18.19 -21.60
C ASN A 59 -0.03 17.20 -22.68
N PRO A 60 0.68 17.05 -23.82
CA PRO A 60 0.34 16.15 -24.94
C PRO A 60 -0.10 14.73 -24.52
N LYS A 61 0.38 14.26 -23.37
CA LYS A 61 -0.07 13.03 -22.69
C LYS A 61 -1.59 12.89 -22.58
N PHE A 62 -2.29 13.91 -22.10
CA PHE A 62 -3.74 13.85 -21.87
C PHE A 62 -4.53 14.04 -23.17
N GLN A 63 -3.96 14.75 -24.13
CA GLN A 63 -4.53 14.97 -25.45
C GLN A 63 -4.25 13.80 -26.42
N LYS A 64 -3.44 12.81 -25.99
CA LYS A 64 -2.96 11.67 -26.81
C LYS A 64 -2.27 12.14 -28.11
N LEU A 65 -1.58 13.28 -28.05
CA LEU A 65 -0.86 13.88 -29.18
C LEU A 65 0.63 13.47 -29.24
N ASN A 66 1.05 12.48 -28.45
CA ASN A 66 2.43 12.02 -28.47
C ASN A 66 2.77 11.41 -29.85
N PRO A 67 4.01 11.54 -30.31
CA PRO A 67 4.47 10.76 -31.46
C PRO A 67 4.40 9.26 -31.12
N LYS A 68 4.14 8.43 -32.13
CA LYS A 68 3.95 6.97 -31.95
C LYS A 68 5.12 6.29 -31.22
N GLU A 69 6.34 6.77 -31.45
CA GLU A 69 7.56 6.30 -30.79
C GLU A 69 7.51 6.47 -29.26
N LEU A 70 6.86 7.54 -28.79
CA LEU A 70 6.72 7.86 -27.37
C LEU A 70 5.44 7.28 -26.76
N HIS A 71 4.68 6.43 -27.46
CA HIS A 71 3.45 5.84 -26.91
C HIS A 71 3.71 4.81 -25.79
N ARG A 72 4.92 4.23 -25.72
CA ARG A 72 5.29 3.19 -24.73
C ARG A 72 5.83 3.74 -23.40
N TYR A 73 5.41 4.94 -22.99
CA TYR A 73 5.93 5.63 -21.80
C TYR A 73 5.36 5.13 -20.46
N THR A 74 4.37 4.24 -20.47
CA THR A 74 3.68 3.75 -19.27
C THR A 74 4.38 2.58 -18.59
N GLY A 75 5.42 2.01 -19.21
CA GLY A 75 6.13 0.84 -18.67
C GLY A 75 5.32 -0.46 -18.72
N VAL A 76 4.22 -0.48 -19.49
CA VAL A 76 3.43 -1.70 -19.73
C VAL A 76 4.28 -2.69 -20.51
N GLN A 77 4.41 -3.91 -19.99
CA GLN A 77 5.10 -5.01 -20.64
C GLN A 77 4.28 -5.51 -21.84
N GLU A 78 4.94 -5.92 -22.91
CA GLU A 78 4.28 -6.40 -24.11
C GLU A 78 3.76 -7.84 -23.91
N GLU A 79 2.54 -8.12 -24.36
CA GLU A 79 1.89 -9.45 -24.25
C GLU A 79 1.99 -10.27 -25.55
N GLY A 80 2.81 -9.84 -26.49
CA GLY A 80 2.88 -10.41 -27.83
C GLY A 80 3.74 -9.55 -28.74
N PHE A 81 3.59 -9.74 -30.05
CA PHE A 81 4.35 -9.00 -31.06
C PHE A 81 3.44 -8.56 -32.21
N ASN A 82 3.86 -7.53 -32.94
CA ASN A 82 3.22 -7.15 -34.20
C ASN A 82 3.82 -7.99 -35.33
N ASP A 83 2.97 -8.68 -36.08
CA ASP A 83 3.42 -9.42 -37.27
C ASP A 83 3.93 -8.44 -38.33
N ALA A 84 5.10 -8.72 -38.91
CA ALA A 84 5.77 -7.81 -39.84
C ALA A 84 5.06 -7.73 -41.20
N VAL A 85 4.29 -8.77 -41.56
CA VAL A 85 3.61 -8.87 -42.86
C VAL A 85 2.23 -8.22 -42.81
N THR A 86 1.41 -8.60 -41.81
CA THR A 86 0.04 -8.10 -41.67
C THR A 86 -0.04 -6.81 -40.88
N GLY A 87 0.96 -6.50 -40.05
CA GLY A 87 0.92 -5.39 -39.10
C GLY A 87 -0.03 -5.62 -37.93
N GLU A 88 -0.66 -6.81 -37.85
CA GLU A 88 -1.60 -7.16 -36.79
C GLU A 88 -0.85 -7.61 -35.52
N PHE A 89 -1.42 -7.29 -34.36
CA PHE A 89 -0.86 -7.70 -33.08
C PHE A 89 -1.26 -9.16 -32.77
N VAL A 90 -0.27 -10.03 -32.65
CA VAL A 90 -0.43 -11.44 -32.30
C VAL A 90 -0.16 -11.62 -30.81
N PRO A 91 -1.18 -11.91 -29.99
CA PRO A 91 -0.99 -12.16 -28.57
C PRO A 91 -0.38 -13.54 -28.31
N VAL A 92 0.59 -13.61 -27.40
CA VAL A 92 1.26 -14.85 -26.99
C VAL A 92 0.76 -15.23 -25.59
N LYS A 93 0.19 -16.42 -25.44
CA LYS A 93 -0.47 -16.85 -24.18
C LYS A 93 0.52 -16.91 -23.01
N GLU A 94 1.76 -17.28 -23.28
CA GLU A 94 2.85 -17.43 -22.32
C GLU A 94 3.40 -16.09 -21.84
N MET A 95 3.25 -15.02 -22.65
CA MET A 95 3.66 -13.66 -22.29
C MET A 95 2.61 -12.93 -21.45
N ARG A 96 1.39 -13.49 -21.36
CA ARG A 96 0.31 -12.90 -20.58
C ARG A 96 0.42 -13.31 -19.11
N ASN A 97 0.45 -12.30 -18.24
CA ASN A 97 0.45 -12.50 -16.80
C ASN A 97 -0.87 -13.15 -16.34
N GLN A 98 -0.78 -14.25 -15.59
CA GLN A 98 -1.94 -14.93 -15.02
C GLN A 98 -1.92 -14.82 -13.50
N LEU A 99 -3.04 -14.38 -12.92
CA LEU A 99 -3.20 -14.33 -11.48
C LEU A 99 -3.65 -15.70 -10.96
N VAL A 100 -2.77 -16.40 -10.24
CA VAL A 100 -3.08 -17.66 -9.58
C VAL A 100 -3.71 -17.36 -8.22
N VAL A 101 -5.03 -17.51 -8.13
CA VAL A 101 -5.80 -17.22 -6.90
C VAL A 101 -6.17 -18.54 -6.21
N PRO A 102 -5.71 -18.80 -4.98
CA PRO A 102 -6.09 -20.00 -4.22
C PRO A 102 -7.53 -19.91 -3.71
N ASN A 103 -8.15 -21.05 -3.38
CA ASN A 103 -9.40 -21.05 -2.64
C ASN A 103 -9.16 -20.62 -1.17
N LEU A 104 -9.91 -19.63 -0.69
CA LEU A 104 -9.81 -19.06 0.65
C LEU A 104 -10.91 -19.55 1.60
N ASP A 105 -11.74 -20.51 1.19
CA ASP A 105 -12.78 -21.09 2.05
C ASP A 105 -12.15 -21.72 3.31
N GLY A 106 -12.58 -21.25 4.49
CA GLY A 106 -12.06 -21.72 5.78
C GLY A 106 -10.69 -21.13 6.18
N PHE A 107 -10.17 -20.15 5.46
CA PHE A 107 -8.89 -19.52 5.80
C PHE A 107 -8.98 -18.68 7.08
N LYS A 108 -8.20 -19.06 8.11
CA LYS A 108 -8.28 -18.47 9.46
C LYS A 108 -7.57 -17.13 9.61
N LEU A 109 -6.53 -16.88 8.80
CA LEU A 109 -5.72 -15.67 8.91
C LEU A 109 -6.49 -14.46 8.40
N LYS A 110 -6.33 -13.33 9.09
CA LYS A 110 -6.98 -12.05 8.78
C LYS A 110 -5.91 -11.01 8.42
N PRO A 111 -6.26 -9.92 7.71
CA PRO A 111 -5.30 -8.87 7.35
C PRO A 111 -4.65 -8.17 8.54
N TYR A 112 -5.30 -8.21 9.71
CA TYR A 112 -4.82 -7.57 10.93
C TYR A 112 -4.81 -8.55 12.10
N VAL A 113 -3.89 -8.30 13.02
CA VAL A 113 -3.71 -9.06 14.26
C VAL A 113 -4.18 -8.21 15.44
N SER A 114 -4.63 -8.83 16.52
CA SER A 114 -5.07 -8.12 17.73
C SER A 114 -3.89 -7.61 18.55
N TYR A 115 -3.97 -6.40 19.11
CA TYR A 115 -2.94 -5.83 20.02
C TYR A 115 -2.58 -6.68 21.25
N ARG A 116 -3.39 -7.67 21.62
CA ARG A 116 -3.06 -8.61 22.70
C ARG A 116 -1.80 -9.43 22.40
N THR A 117 -1.45 -9.60 21.12
CA THR A 117 -0.22 -10.29 20.72
C THR A 117 1.03 -9.53 21.11
N ASP A 118 0.98 -8.20 21.11
CA ASP A 118 2.15 -7.35 21.43
C ASP A 118 2.60 -7.58 22.88
N VAL A 119 1.63 -7.69 23.80
CA VAL A 119 1.89 -8.04 25.20
C VAL A 119 2.51 -9.44 25.34
N GLN A 120 2.11 -10.39 24.49
CA GLN A 120 2.71 -11.73 24.50
C GLN A 120 4.12 -11.73 23.92
N ILE A 121 4.34 -10.95 22.86
CA ILE A 121 5.64 -10.75 22.21
C ILE A 121 6.64 -10.15 23.21
N GLU A 122 6.26 -9.10 23.94
CA GLU A 122 7.12 -8.48 24.95
C GLU A 122 7.49 -9.45 26.07
N LYS A 123 6.53 -10.25 26.53
CA LYS A 123 6.79 -11.30 27.55
C LYS A 123 7.79 -12.34 27.05
N ARG A 124 7.60 -12.84 25.82
CA ARG A 124 8.52 -13.82 25.21
C ARG A 124 9.91 -13.24 25.01
N ARG A 125 9.99 -12.00 24.54
CA ARG A 125 11.25 -11.28 24.38
C ARG A 125 12.00 -11.15 25.69
N ALA A 126 11.35 -10.67 26.75
CA ALA A 126 11.97 -10.53 28.06
C ALA A 126 12.41 -11.89 28.65
N ALA A 127 11.62 -12.94 28.44
CA ALA A 127 11.99 -14.29 28.86
C ALA A 127 13.22 -14.81 28.10
N TYR A 128 13.30 -14.53 26.80
CA TYR A 128 14.43 -14.93 25.97
C TYR A 128 15.71 -14.15 26.32
N GLU A 129 15.62 -12.84 26.49
CA GLU A 129 16.76 -12.00 26.91
C GLU A 129 17.36 -12.47 28.25
N LYS A 130 16.52 -12.90 29.20
CA LYS A 130 17.00 -13.53 30.45
C LYS A 130 17.79 -14.81 30.19
N LYS A 131 17.31 -15.69 29.31
CA LYS A 131 18.04 -16.92 28.92
C LYS A 131 19.37 -16.61 28.23
N VAL A 132 19.41 -15.58 27.38
CA VAL A 132 20.66 -15.13 26.75
C VAL A 132 21.66 -14.65 27.79
N LEU A 133 21.21 -13.87 28.78
CA LEU A 133 22.06 -13.41 29.88
C LEU A 133 22.56 -14.57 30.74
N GLU A 134 21.72 -15.55 31.05
CA GLU A 134 22.09 -16.74 31.83
C GLU A 134 23.09 -17.65 31.10
N LYS A 135 22.94 -17.82 29.78
CA LYS A 135 23.78 -18.72 28.97
C LYS A 135 24.99 -18.03 28.34
N GLY A 136 25.01 -16.70 28.32
CA GLY A 136 26.11 -15.88 27.80
C GLY A 136 26.16 -15.72 26.27
N SER A 137 25.31 -16.44 25.51
CA SER A 137 25.22 -16.27 24.05
C SER A 137 23.85 -16.67 23.51
N GLU A 138 23.47 -16.10 22.37
CA GLU A 138 22.19 -16.39 21.70
C GLU A 138 22.12 -17.85 21.22
N ARG A 139 23.23 -18.38 20.67
CA ARG A 139 23.30 -19.75 20.16
C ARG A 139 23.14 -20.79 21.27
N LEU A 140 23.67 -20.55 22.46
CA LEU A 140 23.45 -21.44 23.60
C LEU A 140 22.02 -21.31 24.14
N ALA A 141 21.44 -20.10 24.10
CA ALA A 141 20.05 -19.91 24.47
C ALA A 141 19.08 -20.59 23.50
N ASP A 142 19.37 -20.59 22.18
CA ASP A 142 18.62 -21.31 21.12
C ASP A 142 18.40 -22.77 21.46
N LEU A 143 19.48 -23.47 21.83
CA LEU A 143 19.47 -24.89 22.15
C LEU A 143 18.58 -25.24 23.35
N HIS A 144 18.27 -24.25 24.19
CA HIS A 144 17.48 -24.41 25.41
C HIS A 144 16.11 -23.69 25.32
N THR A 145 15.74 -23.16 24.16
CA THR A 145 14.45 -22.52 23.92
C THR A 145 13.63 -23.34 22.95
N VAL A 146 12.37 -23.60 23.29
CA VAL A 146 11.41 -24.14 22.34
C VAL A 146 11.16 -23.08 21.26
N GLU A 147 11.12 -23.49 19.99
CA GLU A 147 11.00 -22.59 18.83
C GLU A 147 9.79 -21.66 18.92
N ASP A 148 8.64 -22.17 19.39
CA ASP A 148 7.40 -21.39 19.53
C ASP A 148 7.46 -20.27 20.57
N GLU A 149 8.34 -20.41 21.56
CA GLU A 149 8.52 -19.43 22.64
C GLU A 149 9.60 -18.40 22.33
N ARG A 150 10.45 -18.71 21.35
CA ARG A 150 11.58 -17.86 20.96
C ARG A 150 11.08 -16.56 20.35
N TRP A 151 11.40 -15.44 21.00
CA TRP A 151 11.22 -14.11 20.43
C TRP A 151 12.42 -13.22 20.74
N PRO A 152 13.01 -12.51 19.76
CA PRO A 152 12.65 -12.52 18.33
C PRO A 152 12.96 -13.86 17.64
N PRO A 153 12.26 -14.18 16.54
CA PRO A 153 12.59 -15.35 15.73
C PRO A 153 14.04 -15.23 15.20
N PRO A 154 14.77 -16.35 15.08
CA PRO A 154 16.13 -16.33 14.53
C PRO A 154 16.12 -15.83 13.09
N LYS A 155 17.24 -15.25 12.66
CA LYS A 155 17.41 -14.85 11.25
C LYS A 155 17.48 -16.11 10.40
N MET A 156 16.71 -16.16 9.31
CA MET A 156 16.73 -17.27 8.35
C MET A 156 17.98 -17.19 7.47
N THR A 157 19.10 -17.71 7.96
CA THR A 157 20.33 -17.95 7.19
C THR A 157 20.27 -19.32 6.49
N PRO A 158 21.14 -19.60 5.51
CA PRO A 158 21.22 -20.92 4.89
C PRO A 158 21.48 -22.03 5.93
N GLU A 159 22.30 -21.75 6.94
CA GLU A 159 22.58 -22.68 8.04
C GLU A 159 21.31 -22.97 8.85
N THR A 160 20.57 -21.94 9.27
CA THR A 160 19.35 -22.14 10.06
C THR A 160 18.27 -22.86 9.26
N LEU A 161 18.13 -22.54 7.96
CA LEU A 161 17.20 -23.25 7.07
C LEU A 161 17.58 -24.72 6.92
N PHE A 162 18.87 -25.00 6.77
CA PHE A 162 19.38 -26.36 6.65
C PHE A 162 19.13 -27.17 7.93
N GLU A 163 19.45 -26.60 9.09
CA GLU A 163 19.25 -27.26 10.38
C GLU A 163 17.75 -27.52 10.66
N LEU A 164 16.86 -26.58 10.35
CA LEU A 164 15.41 -26.75 10.55
C LEU A 164 14.81 -27.82 9.63
N GLN A 165 15.20 -27.85 8.36
CA GLN A 165 14.60 -28.77 7.38
C GLN A 165 15.27 -30.15 7.36
N TYR A 166 16.60 -30.21 7.52
CA TYR A 166 17.40 -31.41 7.31
C TYR A 166 18.20 -31.84 8.53
N GLY A 167 18.30 -31.01 9.58
CA GLY A 167 19.15 -31.31 10.72
C GLY A 167 18.78 -32.61 11.43
N GLU A 168 17.49 -32.82 11.71
CA GLU A 168 17.03 -34.04 12.38
C GLU A 168 17.22 -35.29 11.52
N THR A 169 16.85 -35.22 10.23
CA THR A 169 16.92 -36.35 9.31
C THR A 169 18.36 -36.79 9.05
N ILE A 170 19.30 -35.84 8.94
CA ILE A 170 20.72 -36.15 8.76
C ILE A 170 21.31 -36.74 10.05
N ARG A 171 20.96 -36.19 11.22
CA ARG A 171 21.44 -36.70 12.51
C ARG A 171 20.91 -38.12 12.78
N SER A 172 19.65 -38.41 12.46
CA SER A 172 19.09 -39.76 12.60
C SER A 172 19.78 -40.73 11.66
N ALA A 173 19.91 -40.37 10.38
CA ALA A 173 20.59 -41.21 9.39
C ALA A 173 22.07 -41.44 9.69
N TYR A 174 22.76 -40.44 10.27
CA TYR A 174 24.13 -40.60 10.76
C TYR A 174 24.22 -41.57 11.94
N LYS A 175 23.29 -41.48 12.91
CA LYS A 175 23.20 -42.44 14.03
C LYS A 175 22.89 -43.86 13.56
N GLU A 176 22.08 -44.01 12.52
CA GLU A 176 21.76 -45.28 11.86
C GLU A 176 22.91 -45.83 11.01
N GLY A 177 23.96 -45.03 10.78
CA GLY A 177 25.16 -45.44 10.05
C GLY A 177 25.06 -45.32 8.52
N HIS A 178 24.04 -44.64 7.99
CA HIS A 178 23.91 -44.38 6.55
C HIS A 178 24.98 -43.42 6.02
N TYR A 179 25.52 -42.57 6.90
CA TYR A 179 26.58 -41.62 6.60
C TYR A 179 27.77 -41.86 7.53
N GLY A 180 28.98 -41.66 7.01
CA GLY A 180 30.21 -41.84 7.76
C GLY A 180 31.30 -40.86 7.30
N PRO A 181 32.41 -40.77 8.06
CA PRO A 181 33.53 -39.91 7.69
C PRO A 181 34.08 -40.34 6.32
N VAL A 182 34.18 -39.37 5.40
CA VAL A 182 34.85 -39.58 4.12
C VAL A 182 36.33 -39.78 4.42
N LYS A 183 36.86 -40.98 4.14
CA LYS A 183 38.30 -41.23 4.23
C LYS A 183 38.97 -40.34 3.19
N SER A 184 39.72 -39.32 3.62
CA SER A 184 40.59 -38.57 2.72
C SER A 184 41.55 -39.56 2.08
N LYS A 185 41.57 -39.62 0.75
CA LYS A 185 42.60 -40.38 0.03
C LYS A 185 43.95 -39.77 0.41
N GLU A 186 44.76 -40.55 1.13
CA GLU A 186 46.18 -40.26 1.28
C GLU A 186 46.79 -40.27 -0.13
N ASN A 187 47.37 -39.14 -0.54
CA ASN A 187 48.12 -39.02 -1.78
C ASN A 187 49.49 -39.66 -1.61
#